data_AF-A0A6P1HMN9-F1
#
_entry.id   AF-A0A6P1HMN9-F1
#
_cell.length_a   1.000
_cell.length_b   1.000
_cell.length_c   1.000
_cell.angle_alpha   90.00
_cell.angle_beta   90.00
_cell.angle_gamma   90.00
#
_symmetry.space_group_name_H-M   'P 1'
#
loop_
_entity.id
_entity.type
_entity.pdbx_description
1 polymer ?
#
loop_
_entity_poly.entity_id
_entity_poly.type
_entity_poly.pdbx_seq_one_letter_code
_entity_poly.pdbx_strand_id
1 'polypeptide(L)'
;MSETKKTNIILFSGDYDKAMAAYIIANGAAAYDHEVTIFHTFWGLNALRKDGKVEAQKGFLEKMFGKMMPKGADNLGLSKMNMAGMGPKMIKKVMKKHNAQTVPELIEMAQMQDINLVACQMTMDLLGFQKEELLDDITYAGVAAYLADAEDGNVNLFI
;
A
#
# COMPACT_ATOMS: atom_id res chain seq x y z
N MET A 1 -11.65 -0.42 30.91
CA MET A 1 -10.80 -0.85 29.78
C MET A 1 -10.51 0.41 28.99
N SER A 2 -9.24 0.78 28.79
CA SER A 2 -8.93 1.92 27.93
C SER A 2 -9.39 1.59 26.51
N GLU A 3 -10.11 2.52 25.89
CA GLU A 3 -10.54 2.40 24.50
C GLU A 3 -9.31 2.21 23.60
N THR A 4 -9.32 1.17 22.76
CA THR A 4 -8.24 0.90 21.81
C THR A 4 -8.17 2.06 20.82
N LYS A 5 -7.00 2.65 20.64
CA LYS A 5 -6.84 3.77 19.72
C LYS A 5 -6.88 3.29 18.28
N LYS A 6 -7.42 4.10 17.37
CA LYS A 6 -7.49 3.81 15.93
C LYS A 6 -6.56 4.71 15.13
N THR A 7 -5.87 4.13 14.15
CA THR A 7 -5.04 4.86 13.18
C THR A 7 -5.42 4.48 11.76
N ASN A 8 -5.90 5.46 11.00
CA ASN A 8 -6.29 5.29 9.62
C ASN A 8 -5.36 6.05 8.69
N ILE A 9 -4.89 5.37 7.65
CA ILE A 9 -3.99 5.94 6.65
C ILE A 9 -4.63 5.74 5.27
N ILE A 10 -4.92 6.82 4.56
CA ILE A 10 -5.15 6.75 3.11
C ILE A 10 -3.78 6.74 2.44
N LEU A 11 -3.44 5.63 1.79
CA LEU A 11 -2.30 5.56 0.89
C LEU A 11 -2.77 5.80 -0.54
N PHE A 12 -2.68 7.07 -0.95
CA PHE A 12 -2.98 7.53 -2.32
C PHE A 12 -1.72 7.51 -3.18
N SER A 13 -0.59 7.90 -2.62
CA SER A 13 0.68 7.99 -3.36
C SER A 13 1.23 6.61 -3.72
N GLY A 14 1.72 6.48 -4.95
CA GLY A 14 2.41 5.28 -5.47
C GLY A 14 3.93 5.40 -5.47
N ASP A 15 4.47 6.28 -4.62
CA ASP A 15 5.90 6.53 -4.49
C ASP A 15 6.49 5.63 -3.39
N TYR A 16 7.63 5.00 -3.66
CA TYR A 16 8.30 4.03 -2.78
C TYR A 16 8.61 4.61 -1.39
N ASP A 17 9.13 5.83 -1.32
CA ASP A 17 9.48 6.52 -0.08
C ASP A 17 8.26 6.95 0.73
N LYS A 18 7.14 7.29 0.08
CA LYS A 18 5.88 7.62 0.77
C LYS A 18 5.17 6.37 1.27
N ALA A 19 5.12 5.31 0.46
CA ALA A 19 4.61 4.01 0.89
C ALA A 19 5.42 3.50 2.09
N MET A 20 6.75 3.59 2.03
CA MET A 20 7.62 3.26 3.17
C MET A 20 7.25 4.05 4.43
N ALA A 21 7.09 5.37 4.32
CA ALA A 21 6.69 6.19 5.46
C ALA A 21 5.33 5.76 6.03
N ALA A 22 4.34 5.49 5.17
CA ALA A 22 3.02 5.01 5.58
C ALA A 22 3.11 3.69 6.37
N TYR A 23 3.84 2.69 5.85
CA TYR A 23 3.96 1.41 6.54
C TYR A 23 4.84 1.48 7.80
N ILE A 24 5.86 2.35 7.86
CA ILE A 24 6.61 2.58 9.11
C ILE A 24 5.68 3.14 10.19
N ILE A 25 4.85 4.13 9.84
CA ILE A 25 3.87 4.70 10.77
C ILE A 25 2.85 3.66 11.19
N ALA A 26 2.33 2.87 10.24
CA ALA A 26 1.33 1.83 10.51
C ALA A 26 1.86 0.74 11.46
N ASN A 27 3.01 0.15 11.13
CA ASN A 27 3.65 -0.88 11.96
C ASN A 27 4.04 -0.31 13.33
N GLY A 28 4.48 0.95 13.39
CA GLY A 28 4.73 1.65 14.64
C GLY A 28 3.46 1.80 15.48
N ALA A 29 2.35 2.25 14.89
CA ALA A 29 1.07 2.40 15.58
C ALA A 29 0.55 1.06 16.12
N ALA A 30 0.62 -0.01 15.32
CA ALA A 30 0.23 -1.36 15.74
C ALA A 30 1.05 -1.83 16.95
N ALA A 31 2.36 -1.55 16.99
CA ALA A 31 3.22 -1.85 18.13
C ALA A 31 2.89 -1.04 19.41
N TYR A 32 2.09 0.03 19.30
CA TYR A 32 1.54 0.80 20.43
C TYR A 32 0.07 0.44 20.72
N ASP A 33 -0.37 -0.77 20.33
CA ASP A 33 -1.73 -1.29 20.52
C ASP A 33 -2.82 -0.45 19.85
N HIS A 34 -2.50 0.20 18.72
CA HIS A 34 -3.54 0.80 17.88
C HIS A 34 -4.15 -0.26 16.96
N GLU A 35 -5.46 -0.16 16.73
CA GLU A 35 -6.11 -0.78 15.58
C GLU A 35 -5.78 0.07 14.34
N VAL A 36 -5.14 -0.54 13.33
CA VAL A 36 -4.60 0.19 12.19
C VAL A 36 -5.27 -0.25 10.89
N THR A 37 -5.74 0.72 10.11
CA THR A 37 -6.26 0.51 8.75
C THR A 37 -5.45 1.31 7.75
N ILE A 38 -5.02 0.67 6.66
CA ILE A 38 -4.43 1.34 5.50
C ILE A 38 -5.35 1.18 4.29
N PHE A 39 -5.96 2.28 3.87
CA PHE A 39 -6.82 2.36 2.70
C PHE A 39 -6.02 2.73 1.45
N HIS A 40 -5.80 1.75 0.58
CA HIS A 40 -5.04 1.87 -0.65
C HIS A 40 -5.94 2.31 -1.79
N THR A 41 -5.64 3.47 -2.36
CA THR A 41 -6.43 4.07 -3.43
C THR A 41 -5.52 4.67 -4.50
N PHE A 42 -6.05 4.86 -5.71
CA PHE A 42 -5.30 5.33 -6.88
C PHE A 42 -3.93 4.63 -7.03
N TRP A 43 -2.84 5.38 -6.91
CA TRP A 43 -1.49 4.90 -7.17
C TRP A 43 -0.95 4.02 -6.04
N GLY A 44 -1.41 4.26 -4.80
CA GLY A 44 -1.07 3.46 -3.63
C GLY A 44 -1.53 2.01 -3.73
N LEU A 45 -2.57 1.73 -4.52
CA LEU A 45 -3.01 0.36 -4.81
C LEU A 45 -1.90 -0.50 -5.45
N ASN A 46 -0.94 0.12 -6.15
CA ASN A 46 0.18 -0.63 -6.73
C ASN A 46 1.10 -1.28 -5.67
N ALA A 47 1.09 -0.80 -4.43
CA ALA A 47 1.83 -1.41 -3.33
C ALA A 47 1.27 -2.81 -2.97
N LEU A 48 -0.04 -3.02 -3.16
CA LEU A 48 -0.71 -4.29 -2.87
C LEU A 48 -0.66 -5.29 -4.04
N ARG A 49 -0.08 -4.95 -5.19
CA ARG A 49 -0.03 -5.86 -6.32
C ARG A 49 0.98 -6.98 -6.07
N LYS A 50 0.65 -8.21 -6.46
CA LYS A 50 1.62 -9.31 -6.51
C LYS A 50 2.71 -9.01 -7.54
N ASP A 51 3.92 -9.47 -7.24
CA ASP A 51 5.03 -9.44 -8.19
C ASP A 51 4.77 -10.37 -9.38
N GLY A 52 5.23 -9.98 -10.57
CA GLY A 52 5.17 -10.82 -11.77
C GLY A 52 3.91 -10.68 -12.62
N LYS A 53 3.59 -11.72 -13.41
CA LYS A 53 2.40 -11.75 -14.26
C LYS A 53 1.39 -12.69 -13.63
N VAL A 54 0.23 -12.16 -13.28
CA VAL A 54 -0.96 -12.93 -12.94
C VAL A 54 -1.90 -12.88 -14.15
N GLU A 55 -2.43 -14.04 -14.55
CA GLU A 55 -3.42 -14.10 -15.60
C GLU A 55 -4.78 -13.62 -15.06
N ALA A 56 -5.30 -12.55 -15.64
CA ALA A 56 -6.55 -11.96 -15.25
C ALA A 56 -7.36 -11.60 -16.52
N GLN A 57 -8.66 -11.84 -16.49
CA GLN A 57 -9.54 -11.46 -17.59
C GLN A 57 -9.79 -9.95 -17.54
N LYS A 58 -9.39 -9.27 -18.61
CA LYS A 58 -9.38 -7.81 -18.70
C LYS A 58 -9.65 -7.33 -20.13
N GLY A 59 -10.27 -6.16 -20.24
CA GLY A 59 -10.40 -5.40 -21.47
C GLY A 59 -9.06 -4.89 -22.01
N PHE A 60 -9.06 -4.32 -23.22
CA PHE A 60 -7.84 -3.86 -23.89
C PHE A 60 -7.13 -2.73 -23.12
N LEU A 61 -7.87 -1.71 -22.66
CA LEU A 61 -7.32 -0.57 -21.93
C LEU A 61 -6.79 -0.98 -20.54
N GLU A 62 -7.51 -1.84 -19.84
CA GLU A 62 -7.13 -2.38 -18.53
C GLU A 62 -5.82 -3.20 -18.61
N LYS A 63 -5.64 -3.99 -19.68
CA LYS A 63 -4.37 -4.68 -19.95
C LYS A 63 -3.21 -3.72 -20.16
N MET A 64 -3.45 -2.59 -20.83
CA MET A 64 -2.45 -1.55 -21.04
C MET A 64 -2.04 -0.91 -19.71
N PHE A 65 -3.02 -0.52 -18.89
CA PHE A 65 -2.79 0.04 -17.56
C PHE A 65 -2.04 -0.93 -16.64
N GLY A 66 -2.45 -2.19 -16.59
CA GLY A 66 -1.78 -3.22 -15.79
C GLY A 66 -0.33 -3.50 -16.22
N LYS A 67 0.04 -3.20 -17.47
CA LYS A 67 1.42 -3.32 -17.98
C LYS A 67 2.26 -2.06 -17.74
N MET A 68 1.65 -0.88 -17.77
CA MET A 68 2.34 0.41 -17.58
C MET A 68 2.63 0.71 -16.11
N MET A 69 1.72 0.31 -15.21
CA MET A 69 1.86 0.60 -13.79
C MET A 69 2.80 -0.38 -13.06
N PRO A 70 3.48 0.09 -11.98
CA PRO A 70 4.33 -0.74 -11.14
C PRO A 70 3.63 -2.00 -10.64
N LYS A 71 4.33 -3.12 -10.68
CA LYS A 71 3.83 -4.40 -10.20
C LYS A 71 4.48 -4.71 -8.86
N GLY A 72 3.75 -4.51 -7.78
CA GLY A 72 4.23 -4.74 -6.43
C GLY A 72 5.07 -3.60 -5.86
N ALA A 73 5.13 -3.60 -4.53
CA ALA A 73 5.74 -2.54 -3.74
C ALA A 73 7.23 -2.33 -4.03
N ASP A 74 7.95 -3.37 -4.46
CA ASP A 74 9.37 -3.24 -4.79
C ASP A 74 9.59 -2.46 -6.10
N ASN A 75 8.59 -2.41 -6.98
CA ASN A 75 8.71 -1.75 -8.29
C ASN A 75 8.22 -0.30 -8.29
N LEU A 76 7.85 0.26 -7.14
CA LEU A 76 7.45 1.66 -7.01
C LEU A 76 8.63 2.60 -7.30
N GLY A 77 8.33 3.74 -7.94
CA GLY A 77 9.32 4.80 -8.18
C GLY A 77 9.52 5.68 -6.95
N LEU A 78 10.63 6.43 -6.88
CA LEU A 78 10.80 7.42 -5.82
C LEU A 78 10.04 8.72 -6.14
N SER A 79 9.47 9.37 -5.11
CA SER A 79 8.77 10.66 -5.25
C SER A 79 9.68 11.76 -5.79
N LYS A 80 10.98 11.67 -5.46
CA LYS A 80 12.04 12.57 -5.92
C LYS A 80 13.27 11.77 -6.29
N MET A 81 14.04 12.27 -7.27
CA MET A 81 15.27 11.63 -7.75
C MET A 81 15.08 10.20 -8.28
N ASN A 82 13.91 9.89 -8.87
CA ASN A 82 13.66 8.56 -9.45
C ASN A 82 14.68 8.19 -10.54
N MET A 83 15.15 9.18 -11.32
CA MET A 83 16.21 9.03 -12.33
C MET A 83 16.00 7.80 -13.24
N ALA A 84 14.81 7.70 -13.84
CA ALA A 84 14.40 6.57 -14.68
C ALA A 84 14.57 5.17 -14.01
N GLY A 85 14.38 5.10 -12.69
CA GLY A 85 14.49 3.86 -11.90
C GLY A 85 15.88 3.62 -11.30
N MET A 86 16.85 4.51 -11.53
CA MET A 86 18.16 4.44 -10.86
C MET A 86 18.06 4.84 -9.38
N GLY A 87 17.19 5.79 -9.04
CA GLY A 87 16.96 6.25 -7.67
C GLY A 87 16.52 5.13 -6.71
N PRO A 88 15.43 4.39 -7.01
CA PRO A 88 14.98 3.25 -6.20
C PRO A 88 16.08 2.20 -5.95
N LYS A 89 16.92 1.92 -6.95
CA LYS A 89 18.04 0.98 -6.78
C LYS A 89 19.10 1.51 -5.81
N MET A 90 19.42 2.80 -5.88
CA MET A 90 20.39 3.43 -4.97
C MET A 90 19.89 3.45 -3.53
N ILE A 91 18.65 3.87 -3.29
CA ILE A 91 18.11 3.96 -1.92
C ILE A 91 18.04 2.57 -1.27
N LYS A 92 17.60 1.53 -2.00
CA LYS A 92 17.58 0.15 -1.49
C LYS A 92 18.97 -0.36 -1.09
N LYS A 93 20.01 0.03 -1.83
CA LYS A 93 21.39 -0.31 -1.47
C LYS A 93 21.83 0.37 -0.17
N VAL A 94 21.43 1.63 0.03
CA VAL A 94 21.66 2.35 1.29
C VAL A 94 20.89 1.69 2.43
N MET A 95 19.60 1.39 2.25
CA MET A 95 18.77 0.72 3.25
C MET A 95 19.36 -0.61 3.70
N LYS A 96 19.78 -1.46 2.74
CA LYS A 96 20.44 -2.73 3.03
C LYS A 96 21.72 -2.56 3.85
N LYS A 97 22.50 -1.50 3.59
CA LYS A 97 23.72 -1.20 4.37
C LYS A 97 23.40 -0.82 5.82
N HIS A 98 22.23 -0.23 6.06
CA HIS A 98 21.77 0.20 7.38
C HIS A 98 20.80 -0.80 8.04
N ASN A 99 20.63 -1.99 7.47
CA ASN A 99 19.66 -3.00 7.93
C ASN A 99 18.22 -2.44 8.07
N ALA A 100 17.86 -1.49 7.21
CA ALA A 100 16.51 -0.97 7.16
C ALA A 100 15.62 -1.88 6.30
N GLN A 101 14.39 -2.08 6.75
CA GLN A 101 13.39 -2.87 6.04
C GLN A 101 12.93 -2.19 4.75
N THR A 102 12.72 -3.00 3.72
CA THR A 102 12.13 -2.62 2.44
C THR A 102 10.61 -2.50 2.54
N VAL A 103 9.98 -1.83 1.57
CA VAL A 103 8.51 -1.72 1.55
C VAL A 103 7.81 -3.09 1.54
N PRO A 104 8.23 -4.10 0.74
CA PRO A 104 7.65 -5.45 0.82
C PRO A 104 7.75 -6.07 2.22
N GLU A 105 8.90 -5.97 2.89
CA GLU A 105 9.08 -6.50 4.25
C GLU A 105 8.19 -5.74 5.27
N LEU A 106 7.98 -4.43 5.08
CA LEU A 106 7.08 -3.64 5.91
C LEU A 106 5.60 -4.00 5.68
N ILE A 107 5.22 -4.40 4.47
CA ILE A 107 3.87 -4.91 4.15
C ILE A 107 3.64 -6.25 4.81
N GLU A 108 4.60 -7.18 4.67
CA GLU A 108 4.54 -8.49 5.31
C GLU A 108 4.43 -8.34 6.83
N MET A 109 5.22 -7.43 7.42
CA MET A 109 5.11 -7.09 8.83
C MET A 109 3.73 -6.53 9.21
N ALA A 110 3.13 -5.71 8.35
CA ALA A 110 1.78 -5.19 8.59
C ALA A 110 0.74 -6.32 8.60
N GLN A 111 0.85 -7.29 7.69
CA GLN A 111 -0.03 -8.46 7.66
C GLN A 111 0.17 -9.34 8.91
N MET A 112 1.42 -9.55 9.35
CA MET A 112 1.71 -10.31 10.58
C MET A 112 1.19 -9.63 11.85
N GLN A 113 0.98 -8.32 11.83
CA GLN A 113 0.43 -7.53 12.93
C GLN A 113 -1.09 -7.31 12.81
N ASP A 114 -1.78 -8.04 11.93
CA ASP A 114 -3.21 -7.93 11.70
C ASP A 114 -3.67 -6.50 11.31
N ILE A 115 -2.77 -5.71 10.68
CA ILE A 115 -3.13 -4.39 10.14
C ILE A 115 -4.11 -4.59 8.99
N ASN A 116 -5.25 -3.90 9.04
CA ASN A 116 -6.28 -4.02 8.01
C ASN A 116 -5.86 -3.31 6.72
N LEU A 117 -5.36 -4.08 5.75
CA LEU A 117 -4.98 -3.59 4.43
C LEU A 117 -6.22 -3.60 3.52
N VAL A 118 -6.72 -2.41 3.19
CA VAL A 118 -7.94 -2.24 2.40
C VAL A 118 -7.58 -1.78 0.99
N ALA A 119 -8.06 -2.49 -0.03
CA ALA A 119 -8.05 -2.06 -1.43
C ALA A 119 -9.34 -1.32 -1.78
N CYS A 120 -9.20 -0.12 -2.35
CA CYS A 120 -10.33 0.66 -2.83
C CYS A 120 -10.97 0.00 -4.06
N GLN A 121 -12.18 -0.54 -3.90
CA GLN A 121 -12.92 -1.23 -4.97
C GLN A 121 -13.09 -0.34 -6.21
N MET A 122 -13.46 0.92 -6.03
CA MET A 122 -13.61 1.87 -7.14
C MET A 122 -12.30 2.08 -7.91
N THR A 123 -11.15 2.14 -7.22
CA THR A 123 -9.85 2.24 -7.89
C THR A 123 -9.54 0.99 -8.68
N MET A 124 -9.83 -0.19 -8.12
CA MET A 124 -9.65 -1.45 -8.83
C MET A 124 -10.46 -1.49 -10.12
N ASP A 125 -11.74 -1.10 -10.06
CA ASP A 125 -12.63 -1.06 -11.22
C ASP A 125 -12.14 -0.06 -12.27
N LEU A 126 -11.72 1.14 -11.86
CA LEU A 126 -11.22 2.19 -12.76
C LEU A 126 -9.93 1.79 -13.49
N LEU A 127 -9.03 1.10 -12.79
CA LEU A 127 -7.73 0.70 -13.31
C LEU A 127 -7.73 -0.72 -13.90
N GLY A 128 -8.86 -1.43 -13.78
CA GLY A 128 -9.05 -2.80 -14.23
C GLY A 128 -8.16 -3.81 -13.50
N PHE A 129 -7.97 -3.65 -12.20
CA PHE A 129 -7.28 -4.65 -11.37
C PHE A 129 -8.24 -5.69 -10.83
N GLN A 130 -7.86 -6.95 -10.93
CA GLN A 130 -8.61 -8.08 -10.40
C GLN A 130 -8.04 -8.52 -9.05
N LYS A 131 -8.86 -9.18 -8.23
CA LYS A 131 -8.48 -9.59 -6.87
C LYS A 131 -7.29 -10.56 -6.86
N GLU A 132 -7.18 -11.40 -7.87
CA GLU A 132 -6.11 -12.39 -8.01
C GLU A 132 -4.73 -11.73 -8.22
N GLU A 133 -4.71 -10.47 -8.68
CA GLU A 133 -3.49 -9.68 -8.89
C GLU A 133 -2.99 -8.99 -7.62
N LEU A 134 -3.77 -8.97 -6.54
CA LEU A 134 -3.38 -8.38 -5.27
C LEU A 134 -2.81 -9.46 -4.34
N LEU A 135 -2.06 -9.02 -3.33
CA LEU A 135 -1.62 -9.85 -2.21
C LEU A 135 -2.80 -10.56 -1.56
N ASP A 136 -2.51 -11.64 -0.84
CA ASP A 136 -3.52 -12.36 -0.07
C ASP A 136 -3.91 -11.54 1.19
N ASP A 137 -5.03 -11.88 1.82
CA ASP A 137 -5.53 -11.23 3.04
C ASP A 137 -5.75 -9.70 2.91
N ILE A 138 -6.32 -9.30 1.77
CA ILE A 138 -6.72 -7.91 1.49
C ILE A 138 -8.23 -7.74 1.63
N THR A 139 -8.62 -6.70 2.37
CA THR A 139 -10.03 -6.26 2.48
C THR A 139 -10.41 -5.42 1.28
N TYR A 140 -11.62 -5.61 0.73
CA TYR A 140 -12.10 -4.84 -0.42
C TYR A 140 -13.25 -3.94 -0.01
N ALA A 141 -13.08 -2.62 -0.12
CA ALA A 141 -14.10 -1.68 0.33
C ALA A 141 -14.14 -0.37 -0.48
N GLY A 142 -15.27 0.33 -0.38
CA GLY A 142 -15.44 1.68 -0.92
C GLY A 142 -15.04 2.77 0.08
N VAL A 143 -15.08 4.03 -0.37
CA VAL A 143 -14.74 5.20 0.47
C VAL A 143 -15.62 5.33 1.72
N ALA A 144 -16.87 4.87 1.65
CA ALA A 144 -17.79 4.91 2.79
C ALA A 144 -17.31 4.06 3.98
N ALA A 145 -16.73 2.89 3.72
CA ALA A 145 -16.17 2.04 4.78
C ALA A 145 -14.97 2.70 5.45
N TYR A 146 -14.08 3.32 4.64
CA TYR A 146 -12.97 4.11 5.18
C TYR A 146 -13.47 5.28 6.04
N LEU A 147 -14.49 6.02 5.60
CA LEU A 147 -15.00 7.17 6.35
C LEU A 147 -15.61 6.74 7.70
N ALA A 148 -16.27 5.59 7.76
CA ALA A 148 -16.77 5.03 9.01
C ALA A 148 -15.63 4.69 9.98
N ASP A 149 -14.55 4.06 9.51
CA ASP A 149 -13.37 3.76 10.34
C ASP A 149 -12.62 5.04 10.76
N ALA A 150 -12.58 6.05 9.89
CA ALA A 150 -11.90 7.31 10.11
C ALA A 150 -12.63 8.25 11.07
N GLU A 151 -13.96 8.17 11.15
CA GLU A 151 -14.79 8.95 12.08
C GLU A 151 -14.42 8.67 13.55
N ASP A 152 -14.14 7.41 13.87
CA ASP A 152 -13.65 6.97 15.18
C ASP A 152 -12.10 7.00 15.30
N GLY A 153 -11.41 7.49 14.27
CA GLY A 153 -9.95 7.49 14.18
C GLY A 153 -9.28 8.53 15.09
N ASN A 154 -8.36 8.11 15.97
CA ASN A 154 -7.55 9.06 16.74
C ASN A 154 -6.47 9.73 15.89
N VAL A 155 -5.98 9.02 14.87
CA VAL A 155 -4.99 9.51 13.91
C VAL A 155 -5.49 9.21 12.51
N ASN A 156 -5.65 10.24 11.68
CA ASN A 156 -6.07 10.13 10.30
C ASN A 156 -5.04 10.82 9.40
N LEU A 157 -4.42 10.06 8.49
CA LEU A 157 -3.37 10.56 7.59
C LEU A 157 -3.73 10.32 6.13
N PHE A 158 -3.34 11.25 5.25
CA PHE A 158 -3.40 11.09 3.81
C PHE A 158 -1.98 11.18 3.25
N ILE A 159 -1.52 10.11 2.60
CA ILE A 159 -0.14 9.94 2.14
C ILE A 159 -0.09 9.65 0.64
#